data_AF-A0A936Z770-F1
#
_entry.id   AF-A0A936Z770-F1
#
_cell.length_a   1.000
_cell.length_b   1.000
_cell.length_c   1.000
_cell.angle_alpha   90.00
_cell.angle_beta   90.00
_cell.angle_gamma   90.00
#
_symmetry.space_group_name_H-M   'P 1'
#
loop_
_entity.id
_entity.type
_entity.pdbx_description
1 polymer ?
#
loop_
_entity_poly.entity_id
_entity_poly.type
_entity_poly.pdbx_seq_one_letter_code
_entity_poly.pdbx_strand_id
1 'polypeptide(L)'
;MNDPGAWGSATPRVLILGFSKGFTQAGAYRTSRFEDVPFKNMRTRLTESLRLLGVLGSAEEVDDRMVASETDFAFGSLVRCSLARQNEGTGRLECTGPIMPKAFTEDVALLVRRCAETFLLDLPRSVRLVLMLGTGNAYIEGCRGLVRSLYGPRFAPVNDVSYRTGDVIWVHISHPSGLNGHHLAWMAGGPSTPQGHKQRLACEAVRLAGAPPDISMSESASEPVVPLHQAPRRTREDSSPKRANSSMKFFIIERIRPDGERYIPYRYEDGLYRVADPSLGRTKHLAANQIAIREDEIVPYLQRGFPLRMIGERTGQRNLIAAADITVRSSSDATSIAKLTSLRQDSDHTPNITD
;
A
#
# COMPACT_ATOMS: atom_id res chain seq x y z
N MET A 1 -10.60 19.93 14.08
CA MET A 1 -10.62 21.26 13.44
C MET A 1 -11.69 21.24 12.35
N ASN A 2 -12.62 22.19 12.34
CA ASN A 2 -13.65 22.32 11.31
C ASN A 2 -13.11 23.20 10.18
N ASP A 3 -12.63 22.58 9.11
CA ASP A 3 -11.94 23.25 8.01
C ASP A 3 -12.12 22.40 6.74
N PRO A 4 -13.33 22.47 6.13
CA PRO A 4 -13.68 21.59 5.03
C PRO A 4 -12.96 22.00 3.74
N GLY A 5 -11.83 21.37 3.48
CA GLY A 5 -11.06 21.57 2.24
C GLY A 5 -11.49 20.63 1.12
N ALA A 6 -11.59 21.17 -0.09
CA ALA A 6 -11.63 20.44 -1.36
C ALA A 6 -10.70 21.16 -2.34
N TRP A 7 -10.00 20.42 -3.19
CA TRP A 7 -9.03 20.97 -4.14
C TRP A 7 -9.38 20.57 -5.57
N GLY A 8 -8.93 21.36 -6.55
CA GLY A 8 -9.16 21.11 -7.96
C GLY A 8 -10.49 21.65 -8.47
N SER A 9 -11.00 21.05 -9.54
CA SER A 9 -12.17 21.49 -10.30
C SER A 9 -13.45 21.51 -9.48
N ALA A 10 -14.30 22.52 -9.73
CA ALA A 10 -15.67 22.57 -9.23
C ALA A 10 -16.64 21.68 -10.03
N THR A 11 -16.24 21.26 -11.23
CA THR A 11 -17.01 20.36 -12.12
C THR A 11 -16.14 19.17 -12.56
N PRO A 12 -15.61 18.38 -11.61
CA PRO A 12 -14.67 17.31 -11.92
C PRO A 12 -15.36 16.15 -12.63
N ARG A 13 -14.60 15.44 -13.46
CA ARG A 13 -14.95 14.10 -13.96
C ARG A 13 -14.50 13.01 -13.00
N VAL A 14 -13.36 13.23 -12.34
CA VAL A 14 -12.74 12.30 -11.37
C VAL A 14 -12.63 12.97 -10.00
N LEU A 15 -13.18 12.33 -8.97
CA LEU A 15 -13.09 12.79 -7.58
C LEU A 15 -12.26 11.80 -6.75
N ILE A 16 -11.19 12.27 -6.10
CA ILE A 16 -10.30 11.44 -5.27
C ILE A 16 -10.52 11.78 -3.80
N LEU A 17 -10.89 10.79 -2.99
CA LEU A 17 -11.27 10.96 -1.59
C LEU A 17 -10.35 10.16 -0.65
N GLY A 18 -9.63 10.88 0.21
CA GLY A 18 -9.04 10.31 1.42
C GLY A 18 -10.10 10.01 2.50
N PHE A 19 -9.71 9.45 3.64
CA PHE A 19 -10.65 9.26 4.75
C PHE A 19 -10.97 10.58 5.48
N SER A 20 -9.93 11.25 6.00
CA SER A 20 -10.08 12.53 6.70
C SER A 20 -8.86 13.42 6.47
N LYS A 21 -9.00 14.71 6.79
CA LYS A 21 -7.90 15.68 6.73
C LYS A 21 -6.86 15.35 7.81
N GLY A 22 -5.62 15.07 7.39
CA GLY A 22 -4.53 14.76 8.31
C GLY A 22 -4.18 15.93 9.24
N PHE A 23 -3.60 15.64 10.41
CA PHE A 23 -3.18 16.67 11.37
C PHE A 23 -2.20 17.69 10.76
N THR A 24 -1.29 17.24 9.89
CA THR A 24 -0.33 18.11 9.18
C THR A 24 -0.97 19.01 8.11
N GLN A 25 -2.22 18.74 7.73
CA GLN A 25 -2.99 19.58 6.81
C GLN A 25 -3.82 20.62 7.57
N ALA A 26 -4.07 20.40 8.87
CA ALA A 26 -4.78 21.33 9.73
C ALA A 26 -3.94 22.60 9.91
N GLY A 27 -4.49 23.76 9.54
CA GLY A 27 -3.79 25.05 9.62
C GLY A 27 -2.88 25.38 8.43
N ALA A 28 -2.65 24.44 7.50
CA ALA A 28 -1.83 24.71 6.31
C ALA A 28 -2.42 25.81 5.41
N TYR A 29 -3.75 26.01 5.44
CA TYR A 29 -4.43 27.13 4.78
C TYR A 29 -3.97 28.51 5.28
N ARG A 30 -3.34 28.59 6.47
CA ARG A 30 -2.86 29.85 7.04
C ARG A 30 -1.48 30.26 6.55
N THR A 31 -0.68 29.30 6.08
CA THR A 31 0.77 29.50 5.89
C THR A 31 1.34 28.89 4.61
N SER A 32 0.58 28.05 3.91
CA SER A 32 1.00 27.36 2.69
C SER A 32 0.06 27.71 1.54
N ARG A 33 0.53 27.55 0.30
CA ARG A 33 -0.38 27.59 -0.84
C ARG A 33 -1.41 26.47 -0.71
N PHE A 34 -2.62 26.73 -1.14
CA PHE A 34 -3.72 25.78 -1.04
C PHE A 34 -3.40 24.47 -1.77
N GLU A 35 -2.69 24.55 -2.90
CA GLU A 35 -2.25 23.42 -3.71
C GLU A 35 -1.20 22.52 -3.04
N ASP A 36 -0.46 22.99 -2.03
CA ASP A 36 0.61 22.23 -1.38
C ASP A 36 0.11 21.29 -0.28
N VAL A 37 -1.19 21.37 0.03
CA VAL A 37 -1.82 20.69 1.17
C VAL A 37 -2.29 19.27 0.87
N PRO A 38 -3.03 18.98 -0.22
CA PRO A 38 -3.65 17.67 -0.41
C PRO A 38 -2.58 16.60 -0.59
N PHE A 39 -2.70 15.52 0.18
CA PHE A 39 -1.83 14.34 0.07
C PHE A 39 -0.32 14.65 0.12
N LYS A 40 0.08 15.71 0.82
CA LYS A 40 1.49 16.07 1.02
C LYS A 40 2.30 14.87 1.52
N ASN A 41 3.49 14.66 0.96
CA ASN A 41 4.42 13.55 1.22
C ASN A 41 3.92 12.14 0.80
N MET A 42 2.76 12.04 0.13
CA MET A 42 2.26 10.76 -0.40
C MET A 42 1.87 10.83 -1.89
N ARG A 43 2.15 11.97 -2.56
CA ARG A 43 1.82 12.22 -3.97
C ARG A 43 2.51 11.28 -4.95
N THR A 44 3.75 10.88 -4.69
CA THR A 44 4.47 9.90 -5.52
C THR A 44 3.72 8.56 -5.59
N ARG A 45 3.34 8.01 -4.43
CA ARG A 45 2.56 6.76 -4.35
C ARG A 45 1.15 6.88 -4.93
N LEU A 46 0.54 8.07 -4.79
CA LEU A 46 -0.75 8.35 -5.41
C LEU A 46 -0.62 8.36 -6.93
N THR A 47 0.42 9.01 -7.47
CA THR A 47 0.75 9.03 -8.90
C THR A 47 0.92 7.61 -9.44
N GLU A 48 1.72 6.77 -8.76
CA GLU A 48 1.90 5.36 -9.14
C GLU A 48 0.56 4.61 -9.24
N SER A 49 -0.31 4.79 -8.24
CA SER A 49 -1.62 4.12 -8.22
C SER A 49 -2.54 4.61 -9.35
N LEU A 50 -2.57 5.92 -9.61
CA LEU A 50 -3.43 6.50 -10.65
C LEU A 50 -2.95 6.15 -12.06
N ARG A 51 -1.63 6.10 -12.29
CA ARG A 51 -1.06 5.59 -13.55
C ARG A 51 -1.38 4.13 -13.77
N LEU A 52 -1.24 3.29 -12.74
CA LEU A 52 -1.59 1.86 -12.82
C LEU A 52 -3.06 1.64 -13.21
N LEU A 53 -3.95 2.51 -12.77
CA LEU A 53 -5.38 2.45 -13.08
C LEU A 53 -5.73 3.06 -14.45
N GLY A 54 -4.79 3.70 -15.15
CA GLY A 54 -5.04 4.44 -16.38
C GLY A 54 -5.82 5.74 -16.15
N VAL A 55 -5.84 6.27 -14.94
CA VAL A 55 -6.50 7.54 -14.59
C VAL A 55 -5.58 8.73 -14.90
N LEU A 56 -4.27 8.53 -14.73
CA LEU A 56 -3.22 9.45 -15.20
C LEU A 56 -2.45 8.82 -16.35
N GLY A 57 -1.98 9.65 -17.27
CA GLY A 57 -1.05 9.25 -18.32
C GLY A 57 0.30 8.80 -17.75
N SER A 58 1.04 7.99 -18.49
CA SER A 58 2.30 7.37 -18.03
C SER A 58 3.38 8.39 -17.61
N ALA A 59 3.36 9.59 -18.19
CA ALA A 59 4.26 10.70 -17.86
C ALA A 59 3.67 11.73 -16.88
N GLU A 60 2.36 11.69 -16.62
CA GLU A 60 1.67 12.71 -15.79
C GLU A 60 1.86 12.46 -14.30
N GLU A 61 2.11 13.49 -13.51
CA GLU A 61 2.14 13.42 -12.06
C GLU A 61 0.84 13.91 -11.44
N VAL A 62 0.50 13.43 -10.24
CA VAL A 62 -0.70 13.93 -9.55
C VAL A 62 -0.59 15.42 -9.20
N ASP A 63 0.64 15.93 -9.04
CA ASP A 63 0.92 17.34 -8.82
C ASP A 63 0.45 18.21 -10.00
N ASP A 64 0.52 17.70 -11.24
CA ASP A 64 0.00 18.38 -12.44
C ASP A 64 -1.52 18.60 -12.36
N ARG A 65 -2.22 17.76 -11.57
CA ARG A 65 -3.66 17.84 -11.31
C ARG A 65 -4.01 18.65 -10.08
N MET A 66 -3.04 19.02 -9.26
CA MET A 66 -3.24 19.81 -8.03
C MET A 66 -2.89 21.28 -8.28
N VAL A 67 -3.43 21.86 -9.35
CA VAL A 67 -3.21 23.25 -9.75
C VAL A 67 -4.54 24.01 -9.79
N ALA A 68 -4.50 25.34 -9.64
CA ALA A 68 -5.69 26.18 -9.63
C ALA A 68 -6.48 26.13 -10.95
N SER A 69 -5.83 25.79 -12.06
CA SER A 69 -6.43 25.67 -13.39
C SER A 69 -6.99 24.28 -13.72
N GLU A 70 -6.98 23.34 -12.77
CA GLU A 70 -7.46 21.97 -13.00
C GLU A 70 -8.98 21.95 -13.30
N THR A 71 -9.38 21.21 -14.34
CA THR A 71 -10.78 21.15 -14.82
C THR A 71 -11.45 19.79 -14.66
N ASP A 72 -10.67 18.72 -14.56
CA ASP A 72 -11.14 17.34 -14.64
C ASP A 72 -11.06 16.60 -13.29
N PHE A 73 -10.12 16.99 -12.44
CA PHE A 73 -9.87 16.36 -11.14
C PHE A 73 -10.32 17.23 -9.99
N ALA A 74 -10.88 16.57 -8.97
CA ALA A 74 -11.04 17.15 -7.65
C ALA A 74 -10.53 16.19 -6.58
N PHE A 75 -10.07 16.76 -5.47
CA PHE A 75 -9.50 16.05 -4.33
C PHE A 75 -10.23 16.45 -3.05
N GLY A 76 -10.39 15.48 -2.16
CA GLY A 76 -11.12 15.68 -0.93
C GLY A 76 -10.96 14.53 0.04
N SER A 77 -11.89 14.47 0.97
CA SER A 77 -11.99 13.39 1.94
C SER A 77 -13.44 13.05 2.24
N LEU A 78 -13.69 11.79 2.61
CA LEU A 78 -14.98 11.32 3.08
C LEU A 78 -15.45 12.14 4.29
N VAL A 79 -14.53 12.46 5.20
CA VAL A 79 -14.72 13.44 6.26
C VAL A 79 -13.86 14.67 5.99
N ARG A 80 -14.50 15.80 5.71
CA ARG A 80 -13.82 17.06 5.35
C ARG A 80 -13.00 17.67 6.48
N CYS A 81 -13.34 17.35 7.72
CA CYS A 81 -12.64 17.85 8.91
C CYS A 81 -11.51 16.92 9.35
N SER A 82 -10.57 17.45 10.13
CA SER A 82 -9.59 16.61 10.83
C SER A 82 -10.27 15.89 11.99
N LEU A 83 -10.16 14.56 11.99
CA LEU A 83 -10.67 13.68 13.03
C LEU A 83 -9.53 13.07 13.83
N ALA A 84 -9.70 13.08 15.16
CA ALA A 84 -8.86 12.35 16.10
C ALA A 84 -9.76 11.58 17.07
N ARG A 85 -9.39 10.35 17.42
CA ARG A 85 -10.03 9.56 18.47
C ARG A 85 -9.08 9.49 19.65
N GLN A 86 -9.56 9.76 20.85
CA GLN A 86 -8.77 9.46 22.04
C GLN A 86 -8.81 7.95 22.27
N ASN A 87 -7.63 7.34 22.38
CA ASN A 87 -7.51 5.94 22.78
C ASN A 87 -7.58 5.89 24.31
N GLU A 88 -8.65 5.35 24.87
CA GLU A 88 -8.88 5.28 26.32
C GLU A 88 -7.77 4.53 27.07
N GLY A 89 -7.21 3.47 26.47
CA GLY A 89 -6.15 2.68 27.07
C GLY A 89 -4.78 3.37 27.11
N THR A 90 -4.54 4.36 26.24
CA THR A 90 -3.24 5.07 26.17
C THR A 90 -3.33 6.57 26.45
N GLY A 91 -4.54 7.12 26.54
CA GLY A 91 -4.83 8.55 26.61
C GLY A 91 -4.47 9.36 25.35
N ARG A 92 -3.88 8.74 24.32
CA ARG A 92 -3.35 9.43 23.14
C ARG A 92 -4.42 9.67 22.09
N LEU A 93 -4.27 10.77 21.35
CA LEU A 93 -5.07 11.04 20.16
C LEU A 93 -4.53 10.23 18.97
N GLU A 94 -5.32 9.27 18.52
CA GLU A 94 -5.12 8.56 17.27
C GLU A 94 -5.75 9.35 16.12
N CYS A 95 -5.12 9.37 14.94
CA CYS A 95 -5.62 10.05 13.75
C CYS A 95 -6.12 9.04 12.69
N THR A 96 -6.42 9.52 11.49
CA THR A 96 -6.98 8.84 10.31
C THR A 96 -6.76 7.31 10.22
N GLY A 97 -5.52 6.81 10.28
CA GLY A 97 -5.22 5.37 10.11
C GLY A 97 -5.91 4.45 11.12
N PRO A 98 -5.62 4.57 12.44
CA PRO A 98 -6.29 3.78 13.48
C PRO A 98 -7.81 4.04 13.63
N ILE A 99 -8.33 5.16 13.10
CA ILE A 99 -9.78 5.47 13.16
C ILE A 99 -10.57 4.77 12.06
N MET A 100 -10.01 4.60 10.86
CA MET A 100 -10.74 4.07 9.69
C MET A 100 -11.53 2.77 9.97
N PRO A 101 -11.03 1.76 10.71
CA PRO A 101 -11.79 0.55 11.01
C PRO A 101 -12.98 0.79 11.95
N LYS A 102 -12.93 1.83 12.78
CA LYS A 102 -13.93 2.16 13.79
C LYS A 102 -14.88 3.29 13.38
N ALA A 103 -14.56 3.93 12.26
CA ALA A 103 -15.25 5.09 11.70
C ALA A 103 -16.75 4.88 11.47
N PHE A 104 -17.19 3.63 11.40
CA PHE A 104 -18.57 3.25 11.06
C PHE A 104 -19.30 2.51 12.19
N THR A 105 -18.68 2.35 13.37
CA THR A 105 -19.23 1.57 14.48
C THR A 105 -19.33 2.34 15.79
N GLU A 106 -18.54 3.39 15.98
CA GLU A 106 -18.57 4.25 17.18
C GLU A 106 -19.26 5.60 16.88
N ASP A 107 -19.36 6.51 17.85
CA ASP A 107 -20.02 7.83 17.71
C ASP A 107 -19.50 8.67 16.53
N VAL A 108 -18.25 8.43 16.12
CA VAL A 108 -17.65 9.01 14.91
C VAL A 108 -18.45 8.71 13.63
N ALA A 109 -19.26 7.63 13.61
CA ALA A 109 -20.10 7.27 12.48
C ALA A 109 -21.15 8.36 12.16
N LEU A 110 -21.68 9.06 13.18
CA LEU A 110 -22.61 10.17 12.98
C LEU A 110 -21.92 11.36 12.28
N LEU A 111 -20.67 11.64 12.65
CA LEU A 111 -19.86 12.68 12.00
C LEU A 111 -19.53 12.32 10.56
N VAL A 112 -19.13 11.07 10.32
CA VAL A 112 -18.85 10.56 8.97
C VAL A 112 -20.10 10.66 8.11
N ARG A 113 -21.25 10.21 8.62
CA ARG A 113 -22.53 10.26 7.91
C ARG A 113 -22.93 11.69 7.57
N ARG A 114 -22.97 12.59 8.55
CA ARG A 114 -23.35 13.99 8.32
C ARG A 114 -22.44 14.68 7.30
N CYS A 115 -21.14 14.38 7.34
CA CYS A 115 -20.19 14.93 6.38
C CYS A 115 -20.44 14.39 4.96
N ALA A 116 -20.67 13.09 4.82
CA ALA A 116 -20.99 12.50 3.53
C ALA A 116 -22.36 12.97 2.99
N GLU A 117 -23.38 13.12 3.84
CA GLU A 117 -24.67 13.74 3.47
C GLU A 117 -24.46 15.16 2.94
N THR A 118 -23.61 15.95 3.60
CA THR A 118 -23.38 17.36 3.22
C THR A 118 -22.63 17.50 1.89
N PHE A 119 -21.63 16.64 1.63
CA PHE A 119 -20.68 16.87 0.53
C PHE A 119 -20.72 15.82 -0.58
N LEU A 120 -21.37 14.67 -0.35
CA LEU A 120 -21.34 13.53 -1.26
C LEU A 120 -22.74 13.02 -1.63
N LEU A 121 -23.83 13.58 -1.09
CA LEU A 121 -25.19 13.22 -1.50
C LEU A 121 -25.48 13.71 -2.93
N ASP A 122 -25.10 14.96 -3.21
CA ASP A 122 -25.30 15.62 -4.50
C ASP A 122 -23.93 15.89 -5.16
N LEU A 123 -23.42 14.89 -5.86
CA LEU A 123 -22.21 15.06 -6.67
C LEU A 123 -22.49 15.89 -7.92
N PRO A 124 -21.52 16.70 -8.41
CA PRO A 124 -21.63 17.37 -9.70
C PRO A 124 -21.96 16.38 -10.81
N ARG A 125 -22.86 16.78 -11.74
CA ARG A 125 -23.30 15.92 -12.86
C ARG A 125 -22.16 15.50 -13.80
N SER A 126 -21.02 16.18 -13.74
CA SER A 126 -19.80 15.85 -14.49
C SER A 126 -19.08 14.61 -13.96
N VAL A 127 -19.25 14.28 -12.67
CA VAL A 127 -18.52 13.18 -12.03
C VAL A 127 -18.92 11.86 -12.69
N ARG A 128 -17.91 11.04 -13.00
CA ARG A 128 -18.07 9.66 -13.51
C ARG A 128 -17.34 8.65 -12.63
N LEU A 129 -16.26 9.07 -11.99
CA LEU A 129 -15.42 8.21 -11.18
C LEU A 129 -15.15 8.86 -9.81
N VAL A 130 -15.35 8.09 -8.75
CA VAL A 130 -14.90 8.42 -7.40
C VAL A 130 -13.88 7.38 -6.93
N LEU A 131 -12.67 7.81 -6.58
CA LEU A 131 -11.62 6.96 -6.03
C LEU A 131 -11.53 7.14 -4.51
N MET A 132 -11.81 6.07 -3.77
CA MET A 132 -11.76 6.03 -2.31
C MET A 132 -10.41 5.43 -1.87
N LEU A 133 -9.60 6.20 -1.15
CA LEU A 133 -8.27 5.77 -0.72
C LEU A 133 -8.36 4.88 0.53
N GLY A 134 -8.37 3.57 0.32
CA GLY A 134 -8.34 2.54 1.36
C GLY A 134 -8.96 1.22 0.91
N THR A 135 -8.25 0.11 1.12
CA THR A 135 -8.67 -1.24 0.68
C THR A 135 -8.95 -2.21 1.83
N GLY A 136 -8.99 -1.75 3.08
CA GLY A 136 -9.34 -2.60 4.23
C GLY A 136 -10.79 -3.07 4.14
N ASN A 137 -11.09 -4.36 4.40
CA ASN A 137 -12.44 -4.91 4.22
C ASN A 137 -13.50 -4.14 5.02
N ALA A 138 -13.25 -3.90 6.32
CA ALA A 138 -14.16 -3.14 7.17
C ALA A 138 -14.38 -1.70 6.66
N TYR A 139 -13.35 -1.07 6.11
CA TYR A 139 -13.45 0.27 5.54
C TYR A 139 -14.29 0.28 4.27
N ILE A 140 -14.09 -0.70 3.38
CA ILE A 140 -14.89 -0.87 2.15
C ILE A 140 -16.36 -1.09 2.51
N GLU A 141 -16.65 -2.04 3.40
CA GLU A 141 -18.05 -2.32 3.78
C GLU A 141 -18.72 -1.12 4.45
N GLY A 142 -17.99 -0.40 5.31
CA GLY A 142 -18.50 0.83 5.94
C GLY A 142 -18.83 1.93 4.93
N CYS A 143 -17.92 2.18 3.98
CA CYS A 143 -18.16 3.15 2.90
C CYS A 143 -19.31 2.70 1.99
N ARG A 144 -19.35 1.43 1.60
CA ARG A 144 -20.41 0.85 0.77
C ARG A 144 -21.77 1.00 1.45
N GLY A 145 -21.85 0.67 2.75
CA GLY A 145 -23.07 0.81 3.54
C GLY A 145 -23.54 2.27 3.62
N LEU A 146 -22.62 3.19 3.87
CA LEU A 146 -22.89 4.62 3.88
C LEU A 146 -23.39 5.12 2.52
N VAL A 147 -22.66 4.88 1.43
CA VAL A 147 -23.04 5.33 0.08
C VAL A 147 -24.39 4.71 -0.33
N ARG A 148 -24.64 3.44 -0.03
CA ARG A 148 -25.95 2.81 -0.25
C ARG A 148 -27.07 3.56 0.48
N SER A 149 -26.85 3.98 1.73
CA SER A 149 -27.86 4.74 2.49
C SER A 149 -28.13 6.13 1.91
N LEU A 150 -27.13 6.78 1.31
CA LEU A 150 -27.26 8.10 0.69
C LEU A 150 -28.00 8.02 -0.65
N TYR A 151 -27.71 7.00 -1.46
CA TYR A 151 -28.17 6.93 -2.84
C TYR A 151 -29.37 6.00 -3.07
N GLY A 152 -29.71 5.17 -2.09
CA GLY A 152 -30.91 4.32 -2.10
C GLY A 152 -31.04 3.50 -3.39
N PRO A 153 -32.14 3.61 -4.15
CA PRO A 153 -32.35 2.84 -5.38
C PRO A 153 -31.30 3.06 -6.49
N ARG A 154 -30.57 4.19 -6.46
CA ARG A 154 -29.50 4.45 -7.44
C ARG A 154 -28.24 3.64 -7.15
N PHE A 155 -28.10 3.09 -5.94
CA PHE A 155 -26.97 2.28 -5.55
C PHE A 155 -27.07 0.87 -6.15
N ALA A 156 -25.96 0.38 -6.70
CA ALA A 156 -25.82 -1.04 -7.04
C ALA A 156 -24.38 -1.52 -6.80
N PRO A 157 -24.18 -2.74 -6.27
CA PRO A 157 -22.85 -3.34 -6.19
C PRO A 157 -22.29 -3.59 -7.60
N VAL A 158 -20.97 -3.48 -7.75
CA VAL A 158 -20.25 -3.83 -8.99
C VAL A 158 -19.33 -5.02 -8.72
N ASN A 159 -18.44 -4.91 -7.74
CA ASN A 159 -17.60 -6.01 -7.25
C ASN A 159 -17.13 -5.74 -5.80
N ASP A 160 -16.21 -6.56 -5.29
CA ASP A 160 -15.76 -6.50 -3.90
C ASP A 160 -15.12 -5.16 -3.49
N VAL A 161 -14.63 -4.36 -4.44
CA VAL A 161 -13.99 -3.06 -4.19
C VAL A 161 -14.70 -1.89 -4.86
N SER A 162 -15.84 -2.12 -5.52
CA SER A 162 -16.54 -1.06 -6.25
C SER A 162 -18.05 -1.20 -6.25
N TYR A 163 -18.71 -0.07 -6.46
CA TYR A 163 -20.16 0.06 -6.53
C TYR A 163 -20.51 1.29 -7.38
N ARG A 164 -21.75 1.38 -7.86
CA ARG A 164 -22.23 2.50 -8.66
C ARG A 164 -23.39 3.22 -8.00
N THR A 165 -23.53 4.51 -8.29
CA THR A 165 -24.65 5.36 -7.89
C THR A 165 -25.18 6.11 -9.11
N GLY A 166 -26.08 5.48 -9.86
CA GLY A 166 -26.43 5.93 -11.21
C GLY A 166 -25.22 5.78 -12.16
N ASP A 167 -24.81 6.89 -12.79
CA ASP A 167 -23.71 6.94 -13.77
C ASP A 167 -22.32 7.09 -13.14
N VAL A 168 -22.24 7.17 -11.81
CA VAL A 168 -20.97 7.32 -11.08
C VAL A 168 -20.50 5.96 -10.57
N ILE A 169 -19.25 5.59 -10.86
CA ILE A 169 -18.60 4.42 -10.30
C ILE A 169 -17.68 4.85 -9.15
N TRP A 170 -17.81 4.19 -8.02
CA TRP A 170 -16.98 4.34 -6.83
C TRP A 170 -16.02 3.16 -6.75
N VAL A 171 -14.73 3.42 -6.60
CA VAL A 171 -13.69 2.39 -6.59
C VAL A 171 -12.76 2.60 -5.40
N HIS A 172 -12.55 1.55 -4.62
CA HIS A 172 -11.59 1.52 -3.53
C HIS A 172 -10.20 1.15 -4.03
N ILE A 173 -9.20 2.00 -3.75
CA ILE A 173 -7.81 1.83 -4.18
C ILE A 173 -6.86 1.92 -3.00
N SER A 174 -5.61 1.47 -3.18
CA SER A 174 -4.63 1.48 -2.09
C SER A 174 -4.38 2.90 -1.55
N HIS A 175 -4.42 3.05 -0.22
CA HIS A 175 -4.10 4.33 0.40
C HIS A 175 -2.60 4.64 0.23
N PRO A 176 -2.21 5.86 -0.19
CA PRO A 176 -0.82 6.15 -0.58
C PRO A 176 0.13 6.47 0.59
N SER A 177 -0.36 6.50 1.84
CA SER A 177 0.49 6.75 3.01
C SER A 177 1.69 5.79 3.09
N GLY A 178 2.86 6.31 3.48
CA GLY A 178 4.05 5.52 3.77
C GLY A 178 3.84 4.44 4.85
N LEU A 179 2.87 4.67 5.75
CA LEU A 179 2.51 3.73 6.82
C LEU A 179 1.61 2.58 6.33
N ASN A 180 1.14 2.62 5.09
CA ASN A 180 0.37 1.50 4.51
C ASN A 180 1.31 0.38 4.07
N GLY A 181 1.47 -0.64 4.92
CA GLY A 181 2.26 -1.83 4.64
C GLY A 181 1.72 -2.70 3.49
N HIS A 182 0.48 -2.51 3.07
CA HIS A 182 -0.12 -3.27 1.97
C HIS A 182 0.02 -2.61 0.60
N HIS A 183 0.50 -1.37 0.54
CA HIS A 183 0.53 -0.61 -0.71
C HIS A 183 1.40 -1.27 -1.78
N LEU A 184 2.61 -1.73 -1.42
CA LEU A 184 3.51 -2.38 -2.39
C LEU A 184 2.92 -3.71 -2.89
N ALA A 185 2.29 -4.49 -2.02
CA ALA A 185 1.62 -5.73 -2.42
C ALA A 185 0.44 -5.47 -3.35
N TRP A 186 -0.30 -4.38 -3.14
CA TRP A 186 -1.36 -3.94 -4.04
C TRP A 186 -0.79 -3.49 -5.39
N MET A 187 0.28 -2.70 -5.41
CA MET A 187 0.95 -2.27 -6.64
C MET A 187 1.53 -3.45 -7.43
N ALA A 188 2.08 -4.46 -6.76
CA ALA A 188 2.64 -5.65 -7.39
C ALA A 188 1.59 -6.54 -8.08
N GLY A 189 0.30 -6.43 -7.72
CA GLY A 189 -0.77 -7.11 -8.44
C GLY A 189 -0.75 -8.64 -8.38
N GLY A 190 -0.08 -9.23 -7.37
CA GLY A 190 0.17 -10.67 -7.31
C GLY A 190 -1.13 -11.50 -7.47
N PRO A 191 -1.21 -12.44 -8.44
CA PRO A 191 -2.47 -13.05 -8.88
C PRO A 191 -3.17 -13.90 -7.82
N SER A 192 -2.42 -14.38 -6.83
CA SER A 192 -2.90 -15.21 -5.71
C SER A 192 -2.94 -14.45 -4.38
N THR A 193 -2.77 -13.12 -4.40
CA THR A 193 -2.77 -12.31 -3.17
C THR A 193 -4.09 -11.56 -3.02
N PRO A 194 -4.59 -11.36 -1.77
CA PRO A 194 -5.78 -10.54 -1.55
C PRO A 194 -5.65 -9.12 -2.10
N GLN A 195 -4.46 -8.52 -2.01
CA GLN A 195 -4.22 -7.17 -2.52
C GLN A 195 -4.18 -7.12 -4.05
N GLY A 196 -3.56 -8.09 -4.71
CA GLY A 196 -3.57 -8.19 -6.17
C GLY A 196 -4.95 -8.53 -6.74
N HIS A 197 -5.77 -9.30 -6.04
CA HIS A 197 -7.18 -9.49 -6.41
C HIS A 197 -7.94 -8.16 -6.38
N LYS A 198 -7.84 -7.39 -5.30
CA LYS A 198 -8.45 -6.06 -5.18
C LYS A 198 -7.94 -5.08 -6.23
N GLN A 199 -6.65 -5.11 -6.56
CA GLN A 199 -6.08 -4.29 -7.62
C GLN A 199 -6.74 -4.57 -8.97
N ARG A 200 -6.85 -5.84 -9.38
CA ARG A 200 -7.50 -6.22 -10.65
C ARG A 200 -8.96 -5.77 -10.71
N LEU A 201 -9.71 -5.98 -9.63
CA LEU A 201 -11.10 -5.54 -9.53
C LEU A 201 -11.24 -4.01 -9.61
N ALA A 202 -10.28 -3.26 -9.05
CA ALA A 202 -10.24 -1.81 -9.17
C ALA A 202 -9.94 -1.38 -10.62
N CYS A 203 -8.97 -2.01 -11.29
CA CYS A 203 -8.68 -1.72 -12.70
C CYS A 203 -9.89 -1.98 -13.61
N GLU A 204 -10.59 -3.10 -13.39
CA GLU A 204 -11.83 -3.43 -14.11
C GLU A 204 -12.90 -2.34 -13.91
N ALA A 205 -13.15 -1.95 -12.66
CA ALA A 205 -14.15 -0.94 -12.33
C ALA A 205 -13.81 0.45 -12.90
N VAL A 206 -12.53 0.83 -12.92
CA VAL A 206 -12.10 2.11 -13.53
C VAL A 206 -12.33 2.12 -15.05
N ARG A 207 -12.11 0.99 -15.74
CA ARG A 207 -12.44 0.88 -17.18
C ARG A 207 -13.93 1.04 -17.45
N LEU A 208 -14.77 0.48 -16.59
CA LEU A 208 -16.23 0.64 -16.68
C LEU A 208 -16.68 2.11 -16.54
N ALA A 209 -15.91 2.94 -15.82
CA ALA A 209 -16.23 4.35 -15.63
C ALA A 209 -15.91 5.23 -16.86
N GLY A 210 -15.37 4.64 -17.94
CA GLY A 210 -14.96 5.36 -19.14
C GLY A 210 -13.67 6.18 -18.93
N ALA A 211 -12.78 5.74 -18.03
CA ALA A 211 -11.39 6.21 -18.07
C ALA A 211 -10.77 5.69 -19.38
N PRO A 212 -10.22 6.57 -20.25
CA PRO A 212 -9.68 6.13 -21.52
C PRO A 212 -8.51 5.16 -21.27
N PRO A 213 -8.51 3.97 -21.89
CA PRO A 213 -7.34 3.11 -21.86
C PRO A 213 -6.27 3.73 -22.78
N ASP A 214 -5.15 4.19 -22.21
CA ASP A 214 -3.95 4.41 -23.02
C ASP A 214 -3.28 3.05 -23.24
N ILE A 215 -3.75 2.32 -24.26
CA ILE A 215 -3.14 1.09 -24.72
C ILE A 215 -2.31 1.43 -25.96
N SER A 216 -1.03 1.72 -25.74
CA SER A 216 0.01 1.40 -26.71
C SER A 216 0.54 -0.01 -26.43
N MET A 217 -0.28 -1.00 -26.74
CA MET A 217 0.19 -2.36 -27.01
C MET A 217 -0.18 -2.65 -28.44
N SER A 218 0.84 -2.69 -29.28
CA SER A 218 0.77 -3.04 -30.69
C SER A 218 0.04 -4.37 -30.90
N GLU A 219 -1.17 -4.32 -31.46
CA GLU A 219 -1.74 -5.45 -32.19
C GLU A 219 -0.90 -5.65 -33.46
N SER A 220 -0.09 -6.71 -33.49
CA SER A 220 0.42 -7.23 -34.75
C SER A 220 -0.76 -7.83 -35.51
N ALA A 221 -1.17 -7.12 -36.55
CA ALA A 221 -2.21 -7.53 -37.49
C ALA A 221 -2.00 -8.98 -37.97
N SER A 222 -3.07 -9.74 -37.87
CA SER A 222 -3.30 -10.97 -38.60
C SER A 222 -3.40 -10.70 -40.09
N GLU A 223 -2.79 -11.56 -40.90
CA GLU A 223 -3.04 -11.67 -42.33
C GLU A 223 -3.32 -13.15 -42.71
N PRO A 224 -3.94 -13.40 -43.88
CA PRO A 224 -5.14 -14.22 -43.97
C PRO A 224 -4.91 -15.70 -44.33
N VAL A 225 -5.95 -16.48 -44.04
CA VAL A 225 -6.12 -17.89 -44.36
C VAL A 225 -6.19 -18.11 -45.88
N VAL A 226 -5.41 -19.06 -46.40
CA VAL A 226 -5.68 -19.78 -47.66
C VAL A 226 -5.52 -21.29 -47.42
N PRO A 227 -6.38 -22.18 -47.97
CA PRO A 227 -6.52 -23.54 -47.49
C PRO A 227 -5.81 -24.62 -48.32
N LEU A 228 -5.65 -25.77 -47.65
CA LEU A 228 -5.59 -27.15 -48.16
C LEU A 228 -4.21 -27.70 -48.62
N HIS A 229 -3.58 -28.54 -47.78
CA HIS A 229 -3.34 -29.95 -48.11
C HIS A 229 -2.75 -30.79 -46.96
N GLN A 230 -3.43 -31.91 -46.73
CA GLN A 230 -3.07 -33.23 -46.20
C GLN A 230 -1.84 -33.40 -45.26
N ALA A 231 -2.14 -34.09 -44.15
CA ALA A 231 -1.22 -34.60 -43.14
C ALA A 231 -0.18 -35.60 -43.68
N PRO A 232 0.93 -35.75 -42.94
CA PRO A 232 1.19 -37.09 -42.41
C PRO A 232 1.54 -37.11 -40.91
N ARG A 233 1.14 -38.24 -40.30
CA ARG A 233 1.46 -38.70 -38.95
C ARG A 233 2.95 -38.67 -38.62
N ARG A 234 3.25 -38.37 -37.34
CA ARG A 234 4.27 -38.89 -36.38
C ARG A 234 4.55 -37.75 -35.40
N THR A 235 4.78 -37.87 -34.10
CA THR A 235 5.02 -38.94 -33.13
C THR A 235 4.86 -38.27 -31.76
N ARG A 236 4.37 -38.99 -30.75
CA ARG A 236 4.42 -38.54 -29.35
C ARG A 236 5.87 -38.31 -28.95
N GLU A 237 6.21 -37.09 -28.53
CA GLU A 237 7.32 -36.86 -27.62
C GLU A 237 6.83 -36.14 -26.38
N ASP A 238 7.24 -36.73 -25.28
CA ASP A 238 6.99 -36.43 -23.90
C ASP A 238 7.88 -35.26 -23.48
N SER A 239 7.31 -34.15 -23.02
CA SER A 239 8.11 -33.05 -22.45
C SER A 239 7.41 -32.44 -21.25
N SER A 240 7.69 -33.04 -20.10
CA SER A 240 7.53 -32.42 -18.78
C SER A 240 8.32 -31.08 -18.70
N PRO A 241 7.77 -30.02 -18.10
CA PRO A 241 8.47 -28.74 -18.00
C PRO A 241 9.60 -28.78 -16.96
N LYS A 242 10.82 -28.53 -17.44
CA LYS A 242 12.04 -28.30 -16.66
C LYS A 242 11.85 -27.10 -15.72
N ARG A 243 11.95 -27.33 -14.40
CA ARG A 243 12.08 -26.27 -13.39
C ARG A 243 13.39 -25.50 -13.63
N ALA A 244 13.29 -24.22 -13.92
CA ALA A 244 14.43 -23.31 -13.90
C ALA A 244 14.87 -23.08 -12.44
N ASN A 245 16.11 -23.47 -12.14
CA ASN A 245 16.80 -23.17 -10.88
C ASN A 245 17.05 -21.66 -10.79
N SER A 246 16.20 -20.94 -10.06
CA SER A 246 16.52 -19.60 -9.57
C SER A 246 17.49 -19.75 -8.41
N SER A 247 18.76 -19.39 -8.62
CA SER A 247 19.75 -19.34 -7.53
C SER A 247 19.29 -18.29 -6.51
N MET A 248 18.79 -18.71 -5.35
CA MET A 248 18.55 -17.78 -4.25
C MET A 248 19.88 -17.14 -3.87
N LYS A 249 20.02 -15.83 -4.14
CA LYS A 249 21.13 -15.05 -3.65
C LYS A 249 20.94 -14.88 -2.15
N PHE A 250 21.79 -15.53 -1.36
CA PHE A 250 21.83 -15.30 0.08
C PHE A 250 22.70 -14.07 0.37
N PHE A 251 22.22 -13.22 1.28
CA PHE A 251 22.97 -12.07 1.78
C PHE A 251 23.37 -12.33 3.24
N ILE A 252 24.62 -12.08 3.55
CA ILE A 252 25.11 -11.96 4.92
C ILE A 252 24.81 -10.53 5.35
N ILE A 253 23.94 -10.36 6.34
CA ILE A 253 23.53 -9.07 6.90
C ILE A 253 23.97 -9.07 8.36
N GLU A 254 24.93 -8.21 8.71
CA GLU A 254 25.50 -8.21 10.06
C GLU A 254 26.10 -6.86 10.44
N ARG A 255 26.22 -6.60 11.73
CA ARG A 255 27.07 -5.55 12.28
C ARG A 255 28.06 -6.18 13.25
N ILE A 256 29.33 -5.83 13.13
CA ILE A 256 30.38 -6.24 14.08
C ILE A 256 30.83 -4.99 14.84
N ARG A 257 30.71 -5.01 16.17
CA ARG A 257 31.21 -3.92 17.03
C ARG A 257 32.73 -4.04 17.25
N PRO A 258 33.40 -2.97 17.72
CA PRO A 258 34.84 -3.00 18.01
C PRO A 258 35.26 -4.06 19.03
N ASP A 259 34.35 -4.46 19.92
CA ASP A 259 34.56 -5.52 20.92
C ASP A 259 34.36 -6.95 20.35
N GLY A 260 34.19 -7.06 19.03
CA GLY A 260 33.94 -8.32 18.33
C GLY A 260 32.49 -8.82 18.43
N GLU A 261 31.59 -8.11 19.10
CA GLU A 261 30.20 -8.55 19.18
C GLU A 261 29.51 -8.45 17.81
N ARG A 262 28.98 -9.59 17.37
CA ARG A 262 28.23 -9.71 16.12
C ARG A 262 26.72 -9.60 16.37
N TYR A 263 26.10 -8.72 15.59
CA TYR A 263 24.66 -8.51 15.55
C TYR A 263 24.10 -9.02 14.23
N ILE A 264 23.02 -9.80 14.30
CA ILE A 264 22.30 -10.34 13.13
C ILE A 264 20.83 -9.88 13.13
N PRO A 265 20.14 -9.85 11.98
CA PRO A 265 18.72 -9.52 11.91
C PRO A 265 17.90 -10.36 12.90
N TYR A 266 17.12 -9.70 13.75
CA TYR A 266 16.30 -10.40 14.73
C TYR A 266 14.98 -10.82 14.09
N ARG A 267 14.80 -12.13 13.92
CA ARG A 267 13.54 -12.73 13.47
C ARG A 267 12.61 -12.92 14.67
N TYR A 268 11.44 -12.31 14.60
CA TYR A 268 10.41 -12.44 15.63
C TYR A 268 9.67 -13.78 15.51
N GLU A 269 8.88 -14.12 16.54
CA GLU A 269 8.09 -15.37 16.58
C GLU A 269 7.09 -15.49 15.43
N ASP A 270 6.64 -14.35 14.89
CA ASP A 270 5.78 -14.29 13.70
C ASP A 270 6.54 -14.56 12.38
N GLY A 271 7.83 -14.86 12.47
CA GLY A 271 8.70 -15.14 11.34
C GLY A 271 9.17 -13.90 10.57
N LEU A 272 8.80 -12.69 11.00
CA LEU A 272 9.11 -11.42 10.33
C LEU A 272 10.26 -10.68 11.04
N TYR A 273 10.83 -9.70 10.34
CA TYR A 273 11.85 -8.77 10.85
C TYR A 273 11.21 -7.41 11.13
N ARG A 274 11.94 -6.51 11.78
CA ARG A 274 11.46 -5.16 12.11
C ARG A 274 12.44 -4.09 11.70
N VAL A 275 11.98 -3.12 10.93
CA VAL A 275 12.70 -1.87 10.65
C VAL A 275 11.94 -0.69 11.25
N ALA A 276 12.56 0.49 11.33
CA ALA A 276 11.86 1.70 11.75
C ALA A 276 12.03 2.82 10.74
N ASP A 277 11.03 3.67 10.61
CA ASP A 277 11.08 4.84 9.73
C ASP A 277 12.01 5.92 10.33
N PRO A 278 13.10 6.31 9.64
CA PRO A 278 14.00 7.36 10.11
C PRO A 278 13.30 8.71 10.35
N SER A 279 12.23 9.01 9.60
CA SER A 279 11.49 10.28 9.69
C SER A 279 10.78 10.48 11.04
N LEU A 280 10.56 9.39 11.79
CA LEU A 280 9.98 9.43 13.13
C LEU A 280 10.99 9.88 14.20
N GLY A 281 12.25 10.15 13.81
CA GLY A 281 13.24 10.79 14.66
C GLY A 281 13.47 10.03 15.97
N ARG A 282 13.18 10.69 17.10
CA ARG A 282 13.41 10.13 18.44
C ARG A 282 12.44 9.00 18.80
N THR A 283 11.27 8.90 18.18
CA THR A 283 10.25 7.91 18.56
C THR A 283 10.30 6.63 17.73
N LYS A 284 11.19 6.54 16.75
CA LYS A 284 11.31 5.40 15.83
C LYS A 284 11.57 4.05 16.52
N HIS A 285 12.12 4.05 17.73
CA HIS A 285 12.43 2.83 18.47
C HIS A 285 11.22 2.18 19.16
N LEU A 286 10.10 2.91 19.27
CA LEU A 286 8.87 2.41 19.91
C LEU A 286 8.28 1.24 19.11
N ALA A 287 7.72 0.25 19.81
CA ALA A 287 7.12 -0.94 19.19
C ALA A 287 6.07 -0.61 18.13
N ALA A 288 5.19 0.37 18.41
CA ALA A 288 4.13 0.81 17.50
C ALA A 288 4.64 1.46 16.20
N ASN A 289 5.90 1.88 16.16
CA ASN A 289 6.52 2.57 15.02
C ASN A 289 7.42 1.65 14.18
N GLN A 290 7.49 0.37 14.54
CA GLN A 290 8.25 -0.62 13.78
C GLN A 290 7.42 -1.20 12.64
N ILE A 291 8.04 -1.31 11.48
CA ILE A 291 7.46 -1.88 10.27
C ILE A 291 7.88 -3.34 10.20
N ALA A 292 6.91 -4.25 10.13
CA ALA A 292 7.14 -5.67 9.93
C ALA A 292 7.46 -5.94 8.45
N ILE A 293 8.57 -6.66 8.20
CA ILE A 293 9.06 -6.95 6.86
C ILE A 293 9.51 -8.41 6.75
N ARG A 294 9.51 -8.96 5.55
CA ARG A 294 10.07 -10.28 5.24
C ARG A 294 11.59 -10.22 5.07
N GLU A 295 12.23 -11.39 5.01
CA GLU A 295 13.69 -11.51 4.86
C GLU A 295 14.19 -10.90 3.54
N ASP A 296 13.45 -11.15 2.44
CA ASP A 296 13.75 -10.62 1.10
C ASP A 296 13.64 -9.09 1.02
N GLU A 297 12.99 -8.47 2.00
CA GLU A 297 12.78 -7.03 2.06
C GLU A 297 13.86 -6.30 2.88
N ILE A 298 14.71 -7.01 3.65
CA ILE A 298 15.69 -6.37 4.55
C ILE A 298 16.64 -5.46 3.75
N VAL A 299 17.27 -5.98 2.69
CA VAL A 299 18.25 -5.22 1.90
C VAL A 299 17.63 -3.97 1.25
N PRO A 300 16.46 -4.04 0.57
CA PRO A 300 15.77 -2.85 0.07
C PRO A 300 15.50 -1.76 1.13
N TYR A 301 15.13 -2.13 2.36
CA TYR A 301 14.90 -1.15 3.43
C TYR A 301 16.21 -0.56 3.97
N LEU A 302 17.27 -1.37 4.11
CA LEU A 302 18.59 -0.88 4.49
C LEU A 302 19.14 0.14 3.48
N GLN A 303 18.99 -0.13 2.17
CA GLN A 303 19.39 0.80 1.11
C GLN A 303 18.66 2.15 1.17
N ARG A 304 17.45 2.17 1.73
CA ARG A 304 16.65 3.40 1.96
C ARG A 304 16.97 4.08 3.29
N GLY A 305 17.97 3.60 4.03
CA GLY A 305 18.40 4.17 5.30
C GLY A 305 17.57 3.75 6.52
N PHE A 306 16.68 2.76 6.38
CA PHE A 306 15.85 2.32 7.50
C PHE A 306 16.69 1.51 8.49
N PRO A 307 16.76 1.90 9.78
CA PRO A 307 17.41 1.07 10.79
C PRO A 307 16.67 -0.25 10.98
N LEU A 308 17.44 -1.31 11.25
CA LEU A 308 16.97 -2.68 11.42
C LEU A 308 17.10 -3.12 12.88
N ARG A 309 16.09 -3.86 13.37
CA ARG A 309 16.18 -4.52 14.67
C ARG A 309 17.08 -5.75 14.55
N MET A 310 18.16 -5.75 15.32
CA MET A 310 19.15 -6.82 15.33
C MET A 310 19.38 -7.32 16.76
N ILE A 311 19.82 -8.57 16.88
CA ILE A 311 20.14 -9.22 18.15
C ILE A 311 21.64 -9.51 18.20
N GLY A 312 22.28 -9.20 19.33
CA GLY A 312 23.67 -9.60 19.58
C GLY A 312 23.75 -11.09 19.84
N GLU A 313 24.56 -11.83 19.07
CA GLU A 313 24.69 -13.29 19.22
C GLU A 313 25.20 -13.69 20.61
N ARG A 314 26.10 -12.87 21.20
CA ARG A 314 26.68 -13.13 22.53
C ARG A 314 25.82 -12.58 23.66
N THR A 315 25.33 -11.35 23.56
CA THR A 315 24.61 -10.69 24.68
C THR A 315 23.10 -10.92 24.66
N GLY A 316 22.53 -11.36 23.54
CA GLY A 316 21.08 -11.38 23.32
C GLY A 316 20.45 -9.98 23.25
N GLN A 317 21.24 -8.90 23.29
CA GLN A 317 20.71 -7.54 23.33
C GLN A 317 20.03 -7.19 22.00
N ARG A 318 18.80 -6.67 22.06
CA ARG A 318 18.02 -6.26 20.89
C ARG A 318 18.14 -4.77 20.65
N ASN A 319 18.87 -4.40 19.60
CA ASN A 319 19.13 -3.01 19.26
C ASN A 319 18.51 -2.64 17.92
N LEU A 320 18.06 -1.39 17.80
CA LEU A 320 17.69 -0.81 16.52
C LEU A 320 18.96 -0.15 15.95
N ILE A 321 19.52 -0.75 14.91
CA ILE A 321 20.84 -0.41 14.36
C ILE A 321 20.66 0.39 13.08
N ALA A 322 21.36 1.53 12.95
CA ALA A 322 21.29 2.37 11.76
C ALA A 322 21.79 1.60 10.53
N ALA A 323 21.16 1.82 9.37
CA ALA A 323 21.54 1.13 8.14
C ALA A 323 23.02 1.35 7.76
N ALA A 324 23.56 2.54 8.03
CA ALA A 324 24.97 2.87 7.79
C ALA A 324 25.95 2.03 8.64
N ASP A 325 25.49 1.45 9.75
CA ASP A 325 26.31 0.62 10.64
C ASP A 325 26.17 -0.89 10.31
N ILE A 326 25.46 -1.26 9.24
CA ILE A 326 25.16 -2.65 8.88
C ILE A 326 25.87 -3.00 7.58
N THR A 327 26.62 -4.09 7.62
CA THR A 327 27.30 -4.68 6.47
C THR A 327 26.38 -5.67 5.76
N VAL A 328 26.23 -5.52 4.44
CA VAL A 328 25.50 -6.46 3.58
C VAL A 328 26.47 -7.02 2.54
N ARG A 329 26.68 -8.34 2.53
CA ARG A 329 27.57 -9.05 1.59
C ARG A 329 26.82 -10.16 0.88
N SER A 330 27.07 -10.36 -0.42
CA SER A 330 26.51 -11.52 -1.13
C SER A 330 27.29 -12.77 -0.76
N SER A 331 26.60 -13.91 -0.57
CA SER A 331 27.26 -15.19 -0.27
C SER A 331 28.01 -15.79 -1.46
N SER A 332 28.11 -15.10 -2.60
CA SER A 332 28.88 -15.54 -3.76
C SER A 332 30.40 -15.41 -3.57
N ASP A 333 30.86 -14.83 -2.46
CA ASP A 333 32.29 -14.82 -2.11
C ASP A 333 32.66 -16.17 -1.47
N ALA A 334 33.26 -17.02 -2.30
CA ALA A 334 33.47 -18.46 -2.13
C ALA A 334 34.43 -18.90 -0.99
N THR A 335 34.60 -18.11 0.08
CA THR A 335 35.56 -18.42 1.16
C THR A 335 34.91 -18.68 2.52
N SER A 336 33.60 -18.46 2.68
CA SER A 336 32.94 -18.53 4.00
C SER A 336 31.94 -19.68 4.19
N ILE A 337 31.62 -20.44 3.14
CA ILE A 337 30.59 -21.49 3.18
C ILE A 337 31.02 -22.71 4.00
N ALA A 338 32.32 -22.97 4.18
CA ALA A 338 32.80 -24.12 4.95
C ALA A 338 32.61 -24.01 6.48
N LYS A 339 32.34 -22.81 7.03
CA LYS A 339 32.30 -22.58 8.48
C LYS A 339 30.90 -22.50 9.10
N LEU A 340 29.86 -22.33 8.27
CA LEU A 340 28.47 -22.16 8.73
C LEU A 340 27.71 -23.49 8.85
N THR A 341 28.15 -24.55 8.17
CA THR A 341 27.50 -25.87 8.22
C THR A 341 27.86 -26.68 9.47
N SER A 342 28.98 -26.38 10.15
CA SER A 342 29.42 -27.14 11.33
C SER A 342 28.80 -26.68 12.65
N LEU A 343 28.09 -25.55 12.70
CA LEU A 343 27.49 -25.00 13.94
C LEU A 343 26.00 -25.34 14.11
N ARG A 344 25.37 -26.00 13.13
CA ARG A 344 23.93 -26.33 13.17
C ARG A 344 23.60 -27.74 13.65
N GLN A 345 24.58 -28.57 14.00
CA GLN A 345 24.35 -29.96 14.40
C GLN A 345 24.35 -30.24 15.91
N ASP A 346 24.70 -29.28 16.78
CA ASP A 346 24.93 -29.56 18.21
C ASP A 346 23.86 -29.02 19.19
N SER A 347 22.64 -28.68 18.75
CA SER A 347 21.63 -28.11 19.66
C SER A 347 20.31 -28.89 19.78
N ASP A 348 20.32 -30.20 19.53
CA ASP A 348 19.24 -31.12 19.94
C ASP A 348 19.69 -31.98 21.13
N HIS A 349 19.66 -31.38 22.33
CA HIS A 349 19.69 -32.12 23.59
C HIS A 349 18.77 -31.45 24.62
N THR A 350 17.56 -31.99 24.75
CA THR A 350 16.63 -31.72 25.85
C THR A 350 17.03 -32.57 27.07
N PRO A 351 17.22 -32.00 28.27
CA PRO A 351 17.34 -32.79 29.48
C PRO A 351 15.95 -33.07 30.08
N ASN A 352 15.68 -34.35 30.32
CA ASN A 352 14.62 -34.82 31.21
C ASN A 352 14.90 -34.32 32.64
N ILE A 353 13.88 -33.76 33.29
CA ILE A 353 13.88 -33.49 34.72
C ILE A 353 12.92 -34.50 35.37
N THR A 354 13.48 -35.41 36.15
CA THR A 354 12.80 -36.21 37.18
C THR A 354 13.48 -35.90 38.51
N ASP A 355 12.81 -35.13 39.35
CA ASP A 355 12.35 -35.43 40.73
C ASP A 355 11.95 -34.14 41.46
#